data_AF-A0A2M8L8H4-F1
#
_entry.id   AF-A0A2M8L8H4-F1
#
_cell.length_a   1.000
_cell.length_b   1.000
_cell.length_c   1.000
_cell.angle_alpha   90.00
_cell.angle_beta   90.00
_cell.angle_gamma   90.00
#
_symmetry.space_group_name_H-M   'P 1'
#
loop_
_entity.id
_entity.type
_entity.pdbx_description
1 polymer ?
#
loop_
_entity_poly.entity_id
_entity_poly.type
_entity_poly.pdbx_seq_one_letter_code
_entity_poly.pdbx_strand_id
1 'polypeptide(L)'
;MRNNSGFTLIELLVVIAIIGLLSSIVFASLQNAREKGRVARAIGNAEALKKATELYHHQMGFYPPDVGRGWDPGFLKPLPWNPDTEATAIPSCGHCPSNWDQIVQQRWDGPYLTSWPQFTPWNGKYDYNYWGSGATRYGCPIPPGVYQGVQRDYVDENPINSVAEQFMIDQRIDFDGCLNGEAQLIMFRL
;
A
#
# COMPACT_ATOMS: atom_id res chain seq x y z
N MET A 1 -39.43 -35.51 -43.07
CA MET A 1 -38.95 -36.40 -41.99
C MET A 1 -37.90 -35.65 -41.20
N ARG A 2 -38.09 -35.41 -39.90
CA ARG A 2 -37.12 -34.68 -39.07
C ARG A 2 -36.15 -35.71 -38.47
N ASN A 3 -34.89 -35.68 -38.90
CA ASN A 3 -33.80 -36.42 -38.26
C ASN A 3 -33.49 -35.75 -36.92
N ASN A 4 -33.98 -36.31 -35.82
CA ASN A 4 -33.52 -35.96 -34.47
C ASN A 4 -32.30 -36.82 -34.14
N SER A 5 -31.11 -36.31 -34.46
CA SER A 5 -29.85 -36.83 -33.93
C SER A 5 -29.68 -36.33 -32.49
N GLY A 6 -29.77 -37.22 -31.51
CA GLY A 6 -29.48 -36.92 -30.11
C GLY A 6 -27.97 -36.90 -29.84
N PHE A 7 -27.53 -36.06 -28.90
CA PHE A 7 -26.15 -36.05 -28.40
C PHE A 7 -25.82 -37.36 -27.67
N THR A 8 -24.63 -37.91 -27.90
CA THR A 8 -24.14 -39.06 -27.15
C THR A 8 -23.58 -38.65 -25.79
N LEU A 9 -23.63 -39.55 -24.81
CA LEU A 9 -23.03 -39.34 -23.49
C LEU A 9 -21.52 -39.06 -23.58
N ILE A 10 -20.83 -39.71 -24.52
CA ILE A 10 -19.39 -39.51 -24.71
C ILE A 10 -19.05 -38.13 -25.27
N GLU A 11 -19.87 -37.60 -26.19
CA GLU A 11 -19.69 -36.25 -26.71
C GLU A 11 -19.85 -35.20 -25.61
N LEU A 12 -20.87 -35.35 -24.75
CA LEU A 12 -21.05 -34.45 -23.60
C LEU A 12 -19.87 -34.55 -22.61
N LEU A 13 -19.36 -35.77 -22.37
CA LEU A 13 -18.25 -36.00 -21.44
C LEU A 13 -16.95 -35.36 -21.93
N VAL A 14 -16.64 -35.46 -23.23
CA VAL A 14 -15.46 -34.82 -23.81
C VAL A 14 -15.55 -33.30 -23.72
N VAL A 15 -16.74 -32.72 -23.95
CA VAL A 15 -16.93 -31.26 -23.87
C VAL A 15 -16.69 -30.73 -22.45
N ILE A 16 -17.28 -31.36 -21.43
CA ILE A 16 -17.04 -30.92 -20.04
C ILE A 16 -15.58 -31.12 -19.62
N ALA A 17 -14.91 -32.16 -20.13
CA ALA A 17 -13.49 -32.37 -19.87
C ALA A 17 -12.62 -31.25 -20.46
N ILE A 18 -12.89 -30.83 -21.70
CA ILE A 18 -12.19 -29.72 -22.35
C ILE A 18 -12.48 -28.39 -21.64
N ILE A 19 -13.74 -28.12 -21.29
CA ILE A 19 -14.11 -26.90 -20.55
C ILE A 19 -13.42 -26.88 -19.18
N GLY A 20 -13.37 -27.99 -18.47
CA GLY A 20 -12.69 -28.10 -17.18
C GLY A 20 -11.19 -27.80 -17.28
N LEU A 21 -10.52 -28.37 -18.29
CA LEU A 21 -9.10 -28.13 -18.55
C LEU A 21 -8.84 -26.65 -18.83
N LEU A 22 -9.55 -26.06 -19.80
CA LEU A 22 -9.36 -24.65 -20.17
C LEU A 22 -9.70 -23.69 -19.01
N SER A 23 -10.75 -23.99 -18.25
CA SER A 23 -11.17 -23.15 -17.11
C SER A 23 -10.11 -23.09 -16.01
N SER A 24 -9.39 -24.20 -15.76
CA SER A 24 -8.33 -24.23 -14.74
C SER A 24 -7.16 -23.28 -15.04
N ILE A 25 -6.73 -23.23 -16.30
CA ILE A 25 -5.64 -22.34 -16.76
C ILE A 25 -6.08 -20.88 -16.67
N VAL A 26 -7.30 -20.59 -17.14
CA VAL A 26 -7.87 -19.24 -17.08
C VAL A 26 -7.98 -18.76 -15.64
N PHE A 27 -8.46 -19.61 -14.72
CA PHE A 27 -8.61 -19.24 -13.32
C PHE A 27 -7.28 -18.82 -12.67
N ALA A 28 -6.21 -19.60 -12.87
CA ALA A 28 -4.88 -19.25 -12.35
C ALA A 28 -4.36 -17.92 -12.93
N SER A 29 -4.55 -17.69 -14.23
CA SER A 29 -4.15 -16.44 -14.88
C SER A 29 -4.90 -15.21 -14.34
N LEU A 30 -6.18 -15.36 -14.02
CA LEU A 30 -7.02 -14.30 -13.50
C LEU A 30 -6.60 -13.87 -12.08
N GLN A 31 -6.22 -14.82 -11.21
CA GLN A 31 -5.73 -14.48 -9.87
C GLN A 31 -4.47 -13.61 -9.94
N ASN A 32 -3.50 -13.97 -10.79
CA ASN A 32 -2.29 -13.18 -11.01
C ASN A 32 -2.60 -11.78 -11.57
N ALA A 33 -3.55 -11.68 -12.51
CA ALA A 33 -3.96 -10.39 -13.06
C ALA A 33 -4.61 -9.47 -12.01
N ARG A 34 -5.47 -10.03 -11.14
CA ARG A 34 -6.08 -9.30 -10.02
C ARG A 34 -5.01 -8.78 -9.06
N GLU A 35 -4.01 -9.59 -8.78
CA GLU A 35 -2.93 -9.23 -7.85
C GLU A 35 -2.07 -8.09 -8.40
N LYS A 36 -1.70 -8.14 -9.69
CA LYS A 36 -1.03 -7.02 -10.36
C LYS A 36 -1.87 -5.74 -10.33
N GLY A 37 -3.19 -5.87 -10.46
CA GLY A 37 -4.12 -4.74 -10.32
C GLY A 37 -4.15 -4.14 -8.91
N ARG A 38 -4.03 -4.97 -7.86
CA ARG A 38 -3.88 -4.51 -6.48
C ARG A 38 -2.58 -3.75 -6.29
N VAL A 39 -1.45 -4.31 -6.74
CA VAL A 39 -0.13 -3.64 -6.69
C VAL A 39 -0.18 -2.29 -7.42
N ALA A 40 -0.73 -2.23 -8.63
CA ALA A 40 -0.87 -0.97 -9.37
C ALA A 40 -1.69 0.09 -8.61
N ARG A 41 -2.76 -0.31 -7.91
CA ARG A 41 -3.52 0.60 -7.05
C ARG A 41 -2.71 1.07 -5.85
N ALA A 42 -1.95 0.19 -5.21
CA ALA A 42 -1.08 0.56 -4.09
C ALA A 42 -0.03 1.59 -4.51
N ILE A 43 0.58 1.40 -5.67
CA ILE A 43 1.56 2.32 -6.28
C ILE A 43 0.90 3.69 -6.54
N GLY A 44 -0.28 3.72 -7.18
CA GLY A 44 -0.97 4.99 -7.45
C GLY A 44 -1.31 5.77 -6.17
N ASN A 45 -1.71 5.09 -5.11
CA ASN A 45 -1.92 5.72 -3.80
C ASN A 45 -0.59 6.23 -3.21
N ALA A 46 0.49 5.45 -3.32
CA ALA A 46 1.81 5.85 -2.84
C ALA A 46 2.39 7.04 -3.62
N GLU A 47 2.15 7.15 -4.93
CA GLU A 47 2.52 8.33 -5.73
C GLU A 47 1.79 9.59 -5.27
N ALA A 48 0.49 9.48 -4.96
CA ALA A 48 -0.28 10.59 -4.42
C ALA A 48 0.26 11.02 -3.04
N LEU A 49 0.56 10.06 -2.17
CA LEU A 49 1.13 10.30 -0.84
C LEU A 49 2.54 10.89 -0.92
N LYS A 50 3.36 10.41 -1.86
CA LYS A 50 4.69 10.96 -2.15
C LYS A 50 4.58 12.42 -2.53
N LYS A 51 3.71 12.76 -3.48
CA LYS A 51 3.48 14.15 -3.90
C LYS A 51 3.02 15.02 -2.72
N ALA A 52 2.12 14.51 -1.88
CA ALA A 52 1.65 15.24 -0.69
C ALA A 52 2.79 15.49 0.31
N THR A 53 3.65 14.49 0.50
CA THR A 53 4.86 14.61 1.34
C THR A 53 5.83 15.64 0.79
N GLU A 54 6.03 15.67 -0.53
CA GLU A 54 6.84 16.65 -1.26
C GLU A 54 6.33 18.09 -1.01
N LEU A 55 5.02 18.30 -1.15
CA LEU A 55 4.37 19.58 -0.93
C LEU A 55 4.46 20.02 0.54
N TYR A 56 4.19 19.09 1.47
CA TYR A 56 4.34 19.34 2.90
C TYR A 56 5.78 19.77 3.22
N HIS A 57 6.78 19.01 2.74
CA HIS A 57 8.18 19.31 3.00
C HIS A 57 8.60 20.65 2.42
N HIS A 58 8.15 20.97 1.20
CA HIS A 58 8.42 22.27 0.57
C HIS A 58 7.91 23.44 1.41
N GLN A 59 6.75 23.28 2.06
CA GLN A 59 6.13 24.33 2.85
C GLN A 59 6.64 24.42 4.28
N MET A 60 6.85 23.28 4.93
CA MET A 60 7.24 23.20 6.34
C MET A 60 8.75 23.27 6.52
N GLY A 61 9.52 22.82 5.53
CA GLY A 61 10.98 22.69 5.60
C GLY A 61 11.45 21.42 6.33
N PHE A 62 10.54 20.52 6.67
CA PHE A 62 10.80 19.22 7.28
C PHE A 62 9.69 18.24 6.90
N TYR A 63 9.96 16.93 6.99
CA TYR A 63 8.97 15.91 6.69
C TYR A 63 7.97 15.75 7.84
N PRO A 64 6.72 15.34 7.56
CA PRO A 64 5.73 15.03 8.60
C PRO A 64 6.27 14.09 9.67
N PRO A 65 5.73 14.16 10.91
CA PRO A 65 6.11 13.22 11.97
C PRO A 65 5.65 11.80 11.66
N ASP A 66 6.28 10.83 12.31
CA ASP A 66 5.79 9.46 12.30
C ASP A 66 4.47 9.38 13.04
N VAL A 67 3.54 8.62 12.48
CA VAL A 67 2.18 8.48 13.00
C VAL A 67 1.78 7.02 13.09
N GLY A 68 0.70 6.76 13.82
CA GLY A 68 0.11 5.43 13.84
C GLY A 68 -0.42 5.02 12.46
N ARG A 69 -0.53 3.71 12.25
CA ARG A 69 -1.11 3.16 11.02
C ARG A 69 -2.51 3.68 10.77
N GLY A 70 -2.77 4.04 9.52
CA GLY A 70 -4.04 4.57 9.06
C GLY A 70 -4.25 6.04 9.41
N TRP A 71 -3.33 6.65 10.16
CA TRP A 71 -3.37 8.08 10.43
C TRP A 71 -2.80 8.86 9.25
N ASP A 72 -3.48 9.95 8.93
CA ASP A 72 -2.95 11.00 8.08
C ASP A 72 -1.87 11.77 8.86
N PRO A 73 -0.62 11.88 8.37
CA PRO A 73 0.46 12.59 9.07
C PRO A 73 0.41 14.11 8.94
N GLY A 74 -0.52 14.66 8.15
CA GLY A 74 -0.67 16.10 7.98
C GLY A 74 -1.05 16.53 6.56
N PHE A 75 -1.56 15.62 5.74
CA PHE A 75 -1.87 15.85 4.33
C PHE A 75 -3.27 16.39 4.11
N LEU A 76 -4.28 15.90 4.83
CA LEU A 76 -5.64 16.45 4.78
C LEU A 76 -5.90 17.46 5.89
N LYS A 77 -5.26 17.27 7.04
CA LYS A 77 -5.39 18.14 8.21
C LYS A 77 -4.02 18.72 8.59
N PRO A 78 -3.97 19.88 9.26
CA PRO A 78 -2.70 20.46 9.68
C PRO A 78 -1.97 19.58 10.69
N LEU A 79 -2.68 18.89 11.57
CA LEU A 79 -2.07 17.97 12.53
C LEU A 79 -2.42 16.52 12.18
N PRO A 80 -1.60 15.56 12.61
CA PRO A 80 -1.91 14.15 12.49
C PRO A 80 -3.34 13.80 12.88
N TRP A 81 -4.05 13.14 11.98
CA TRP A 81 -5.48 12.90 12.10
C TRP A 81 -5.85 11.45 11.78
N ASN A 82 -6.70 10.86 12.63
CA ASN A 82 -7.21 9.51 12.42
C ASN A 82 -8.58 9.55 11.71
N PRO A 83 -8.69 9.01 10.49
CA PRO A 83 -9.95 8.99 9.75
C PRO A 83 -11.02 8.06 10.34
N ASP A 84 -10.63 7.06 11.14
CA ASP A 84 -11.55 6.09 11.72
C ASP A 84 -12.23 6.63 12.99
N THR A 85 -11.53 7.46 13.76
CA THR A 85 -12.01 7.99 15.07
C THR A 85 -12.18 9.50 15.10
N GLU A 86 -11.80 10.19 14.02
CA GLU A 86 -11.69 11.64 13.90
C GLU A 86 -10.72 12.30 14.91
N ALA A 87 -9.93 11.50 15.63
CA ALA A 87 -8.98 11.99 16.62
C ALA A 87 -7.82 12.75 15.96
N THR A 88 -7.30 13.75 16.68
CA THR A 88 -6.07 14.47 16.30
C THR A 88 -5.01 14.26 17.38
N ALA A 89 -3.74 14.12 17.00
CA ALA A 89 -2.64 13.93 17.93
C ALA A 89 -1.42 14.79 17.57
N ILE A 90 -0.60 15.08 18.58
CA ILE A 90 0.70 15.74 18.42
C ILE A 90 1.77 14.73 18.89
N PRO A 91 2.26 13.85 17.99
CA PRO A 91 3.27 12.87 18.35
C PRO A 91 4.64 13.54 18.58
N SER A 92 5.53 12.83 19.27
CA SER A 92 6.95 13.20 19.29
C SER A 92 7.53 13.05 17.90
N CYS A 93 8.28 14.03 17.43
CA CYS A 93 8.98 13.97 16.15
C CYS A 93 10.49 14.14 16.36
N GLY A 94 11.26 13.08 16.12
CA GLY A 94 12.71 13.10 16.31
C GLY A 94 13.48 13.87 15.23
N HIS A 95 12.91 13.98 14.02
CA HIS A 95 13.50 14.70 12.89
C HIS A 95 12.92 16.10 12.66
N CYS A 96 11.91 16.51 13.43
CA CYS A 96 11.30 17.83 13.31
C CYS A 96 11.91 18.84 14.30
N PRO A 97 11.75 20.15 14.05
CA PRO A 97 12.04 21.19 15.04
C PRO A 97 11.21 21.00 16.33
N SER A 98 11.71 21.48 17.47
CA SER A 98 11.03 21.31 18.77
C SER A 98 9.64 21.96 18.86
N ASN A 99 9.34 22.94 18.01
CA ASN A 99 8.05 23.64 17.92
C ASN A 99 7.33 23.36 16.59
N TRP A 100 7.53 22.17 16.01
CA TRP A 100 6.99 21.81 14.70
C TRP A 100 5.47 21.97 14.60
N ASP A 101 4.73 21.64 15.65
CA ASP A 101 3.26 21.70 15.68
C ASP A 101 2.77 23.14 15.53
N GLN A 102 3.43 24.09 16.19
CA GLN A 102 3.15 25.52 16.06
C GLN A 102 3.51 26.04 14.67
N ILE A 103 4.65 25.59 14.13
CA ILE A 103 5.06 25.94 12.76
C ILE A 103 3.99 25.49 11.77
N VAL A 104 3.52 24.24 11.89
CA VAL A 104 2.51 23.69 10.99
C VAL A 104 1.20 24.44 11.11
N GLN A 105 0.70 24.68 12.31
CA GLN A 105 -0.55 25.44 12.50
C GLN A 105 -0.48 26.87 11.92
N GLN A 106 0.68 27.51 11.93
CA GLN A 106 0.86 28.85 11.36
C GLN A 106 1.05 28.85 9.85
N ARG A 107 1.70 27.83 9.30
CA ARG A 107 2.13 27.82 7.90
C ARG A 107 1.24 27.01 6.99
N TRP A 108 0.45 26.06 7.48
CA TRP A 108 -0.27 25.07 6.66
C TRP A 108 -1.27 25.73 5.70
N ASP A 109 -1.20 25.34 4.43
CA ASP A 109 -2.04 25.83 3.31
C ASP A 109 -2.61 24.65 2.51
N GLY A 110 -2.76 23.50 3.16
CA GLY A 110 -3.32 22.30 2.56
C GLY A 110 -4.83 22.41 2.30
N PRO A 111 -5.48 21.31 1.90
CA PRO A 111 -4.96 19.94 1.94
C PRO A 111 -4.02 19.60 0.77
N TYR A 112 -2.99 18.81 1.03
CA TYR A 112 -2.03 18.29 0.04
C TYR A 112 -2.53 17.01 -0.65
N LEU A 113 -3.62 16.43 -0.15
CA LEU A 113 -4.36 15.31 -0.75
C LEU A 113 -5.82 15.69 -0.97
N THR A 114 -6.47 15.04 -1.94
CA THR A 114 -7.92 15.16 -2.13
C THR A 114 -8.71 14.28 -1.18
N SER A 115 -8.18 13.09 -0.86
CA SER A 115 -8.77 12.13 0.06
C SER A 115 -7.71 11.19 0.62
N TRP A 116 -7.87 10.76 1.86
CA TRP A 116 -6.98 9.81 2.50
C TRP A 116 -7.33 8.39 2.05
N PRO A 117 -6.37 7.60 1.54
CA PRO A 117 -6.62 6.21 1.21
C PRO A 117 -6.75 5.41 2.52
N GLN A 118 -7.98 5.29 3.03
CA GLN A 118 -8.25 4.66 4.33
C GLN A 118 -7.79 3.20 4.40
N PHE A 119 -7.77 2.49 3.27
CA PHE A 119 -7.36 1.08 3.19
C PHE A 119 -6.45 0.79 1.99
N THR A 120 -5.50 -0.11 2.20
CA THR A 120 -4.69 -0.72 1.15
C THR A 120 -5.54 -1.67 0.30
N PRO A 121 -5.09 -2.06 -0.91
CA PRO A 121 -5.77 -3.07 -1.74
C PRO A 121 -5.95 -4.45 -1.08
N TRP A 122 -5.23 -4.71 0.01
CA TRP A 122 -5.32 -5.93 0.84
C TRP A 122 -6.08 -5.69 2.16
N ASN A 123 -6.85 -4.61 2.24
CA ASN A 123 -7.72 -4.27 3.37
C ASN A 123 -6.99 -3.98 4.68
N GLY A 124 -5.71 -3.62 4.63
CA GLY A 124 -5.01 -3.05 5.78
C GLY A 124 -4.90 -1.54 5.71
N LYS A 125 -4.05 -0.97 6.55
CA LYS A 125 -3.87 0.48 6.68
C LYS A 125 -2.53 0.93 6.12
N TYR A 126 -2.52 2.13 5.55
CA TYR A 126 -1.30 2.80 5.13
C TYR A 126 -0.54 3.30 6.37
N ASP A 127 0.77 3.13 6.38
CA ASP A 127 1.66 3.53 7.47
C ASP A 127 2.70 4.54 6.98
N TYR A 128 2.84 5.70 7.61
CA TYR A 128 3.84 6.70 7.23
C TYR A 128 4.98 6.66 8.23
N ASN A 129 6.20 6.41 7.75
CA ASN A 129 7.38 6.28 8.61
C ASN A 129 8.59 7.01 8.04
N TYR A 130 9.36 7.61 8.93
CA TYR A 130 10.70 8.13 8.70
C TYR A 130 11.72 7.14 9.26
N TRP A 131 12.53 6.56 8.38
CA TRP A 131 13.59 5.63 8.77
C TRP A 131 14.95 6.31 8.65
N GLY A 132 15.69 6.35 9.75
CA GLY A 132 17.06 6.85 9.80
C GLY A 132 18.10 5.83 9.31
N SER A 133 19.37 6.23 9.33
CA SER A 133 20.49 5.34 8.95
C SER A 133 20.57 4.13 9.88
N GLY A 134 20.78 2.94 9.30
CA GLY A 134 20.92 1.69 10.06
C GLY A 134 19.60 1.09 10.54
N ALA A 135 18.46 1.60 10.06
CA ALA A 135 17.17 0.99 10.31
C ALA A 135 17.12 -0.45 9.80
N THR A 136 16.58 -1.34 10.63
CA THR A 136 16.26 -2.71 10.22
C THR A 136 14.84 -3.04 10.63
N ARG A 137 14.17 -3.88 9.85
CA ARG A 137 12.83 -4.36 10.11
C ARG A 137 12.78 -5.85 9.82
N TYR A 138 12.41 -6.65 10.82
CA TYR A 138 12.46 -8.11 10.73
C TYR A 138 13.82 -8.68 10.26
N GLY A 139 14.92 -8.00 10.60
CA GLY A 139 16.28 -8.37 10.16
C GLY A 139 16.63 -7.90 8.74
N CYS A 140 15.72 -7.25 8.04
CA CYS A 140 15.93 -6.67 6.71
C CYS A 140 16.38 -5.21 6.81
N PRO A 141 17.48 -4.83 6.15
CA PRO A 141 17.98 -3.46 6.19
C PRO A 141 17.07 -2.53 5.38
N ILE A 142 16.68 -1.41 5.98
CA ILE A 142 15.90 -0.37 5.30
C ILE A 142 16.83 0.82 5.06
N PRO A 143 16.95 1.31 3.80
CA PRO A 143 17.69 2.54 3.55
C PRO A 143 17.11 3.74 4.34
N PRO A 144 17.92 4.78 4.61
CA PRO A 144 17.37 5.99 5.21
C PRO A 144 16.44 6.69 4.23
N GLY A 145 15.26 7.09 4.70
CA GLY A 145 14.20 7.59 3.83
C GLY A 145 12.90 7.89 4.55
N VAL A 146 11.98 8.47 3.80
CA VAL A 146 10.56 8.53 4.15
C VAL A 146 9.83 7.44 3.37
N TYR A 147 9.03 6.66 4.08
CA TYR A 147 8.42 5.44 3.58
C TYR A 147 6.92 5.44 3.79
N GLN A 148 6.26 4.79 2.85
CA GLN A 148 4.86 4.41 2.93
C GLN A 148 4.79 2.88 3.06
N GLY A 149 4.41 2.42 4.24
CA GLY A 149 4.08 1.03 4.47
C GLY A 149 2.74 0.70 3.81
N VAL A 150 2.73 -0.36 3.03
CA VAL A 150 1.52 -1.01 2.53
C VAL A 150 1.46 -2.33 3.24
N GLN A 151 0.60 -2.43 4.26
CA GLN A 151 0.47 -3.62 5.09
C GLN A 151 -0.97 -4.03 5.26
N ARG A 152 -1.19 -5.30 5.62
CA ARG A 152 -2.40 -5.74 6.31
C ARG A 152 -2.24 -5.48 7.81
N ASP A 153 -3.34 -5.24 8.51
CA ASP A 153 -3.33 -5.00 9.95
C ASP A 153 -2.62 -6.14 10.71
N TYR A 154 -1.78 -5.81 11.71
CA TYR A 154 -0.91 -6.78 12.42
C TYR A 154 -1.69 -7.89 13.15
N VAL A 155 -2.96 -7.63 13.40
CA VAL A 155 -3.88 -8.51 14.13
C VAL A 155 -4.50 -9.60 13.25
N ASP A 156 -4.49 -9.44 11.92
CA ASP A 156 -5.11 -10.38 10.98
C ASP A 156 -4.03 -11.08 10.14
N GLU A 157 -3.72 -12.33 10.51
CA GLU A 157 -2.68 -13.28 10.04
C GLU A 157 -2.57 -13.55 8.50
N ASN A 158 -2.88 -12.61 7.64
CA ASN A 158 -2.98 -12.85 6.20
C ASN A 158 -2.21 -11.78 5.43
N PRO A 159 -0.87 -11.85 5.45
CA PRO A 159 0.04 -10.85 4.88
C PRO A 159 -0.24 -10.58 3.41
N ILE A 160 0.39 -9.53 2.87
CA ILE A 160 0.51 -9.41 1.41
C ILE A 160 1.04 -10.76 0.91
N ASN A 161 0.33 -11.36 -0.05
CA ASN A 161 0.76 -12.68 -0.52
C ASN A 161 2.14 -12.56 -1.16
N SER A 162 2.94 -13.61 -1.04
CA SER A 162 4.32 -13.63 -1.53
C SER A 162 4.45 -13.31 -3.01
N VAL A 163 3.41 -13.57 -3.81
CA VAL A 163 3.37 -13.22 -5.23
C VAL A 163 3.34 -11.70 -5.43
N ALA A 164 2.51 -10.98 -4.68
CA ALA A 164 2.40 -9.53 -4.77
C ALA A 164 3.63 -8.81 -4.23
N GLU A 165 4.16 -9.32 -3.11
CA GLU A 165 5.38 -8.84 -2.50
C GLU A 165 6.57 -9.03 -3.44
N GLN A 166 6.73 -10.21 -4.04
CA GLN A 166 7.75 -10.45 -5.06
C GLN A 166 7.58 -9.50 -6.25
N PHE A 167 6.36 -9.21 -6.70
CA PHE A 167 6.14 -8.22 -7.76
C PHE A 167 6.60 -6.82 -7.35
N MET A 168 6.42 -6.42 -6.10
CA MET A 168 6.88 -5.11 -5.61
C MET A 168 8.41 -5.06 -5.49
N ILE A 169 9.05 -6.14 -5.03
CA ILE A 169 10.51 -6.29 -5.02
C ILE A 169 11.08 -6.22 -6.44
N ASP A 170 10.50 -6.96 -7.39
CA ASP A 170 10.95 -7.01 -8.80
C ASP A 170 10.86 -5.63 -9.48
N GLN A 171 9.89 -4.82 -9.05
CA GLN A 171 9.72 -3.44 -9.52
C GLN A 171 10.60 -2.42 -8.78
N ARG A 172 11.41 -2.87 -7.81
CA ARG A 172 12.23 -2.01 -6.92
C ARG A 172 11.40 -1.00 -6.15
N ILE A 173 10.19 -1.42 -5.79
CA ILE A 173 9.22 -0.62 -5.05
C ILE A 173 9.26 -1.02 -3.57
N ASP A 174 9.63 -2.26 -3.28
CA ASP A 174 9.92 -2.70 -1.92
C ASP A 174 11.42 -2.58 -1.60
N PHE A 175 11.73 -1.71 -0.64
CA PHE A 175 13.10 -1.29 -0.36
C PHE A 175 13.76 -2.03 0.79
N ASP A 176 13.01 -2.84 1.54
CA ASP A 176 13.61 -3.75 2.51
C ASP A 176 14.23 -4.99 1.82
N GLY A 177 13.80 -5.28 0.58
CA GLY A 177 14.34 -6.34 -0.28
C GLY A 177 14.03 -7.75 0.22
N CYS A 178 13.03 -7.92 1.08
CA CYS A 178 12.75 -9.18 1.76
C CYS A 178 11.31 -9.65 1.53
N LEU A 179 11.11 -10.96 1.46
CA LEU A 179 9.79 -11.56 1.56
C LEU A 179 9.47 -11.82 3.04
N ASN A 180 8.76 -10.89 3.67
CA ASN A 180 8.36 -10.93 5.07
C ASN A 180 6.84 -10.71 5.29
N GLY A 181 6.05 -10.59 4.21
CA GLY A 181 4.61 -10.37 4.24
C GLY A 181 4.21 -8.89 4.37
N GLU A 182 5.16 -7.99 4.17
CA GLU A 182 5.00 -6.55 4.25
C GLU A 182 5.63 -5.90 3.02
N ALA A 183 5.21 -4.69 2.66
CA ALA A 183 5.90 -3.92 1.63
C ALA A 183 6.14 -2.49 2.10
N GLN A 184 7.37 -2.01 1.92
CA GLN A 184 7.77 -0.64 2.22
C GLN A 184 8.11 0.11 0.95
N LEU A 185 7.24 1.05 0.58
CA LEU A 185 7.44 1.91 -0.58
C LEU A 185 8.23 3.15 -0.16
N ILE A 186 9.44 3.32 -0.69
CA ILE A 186 10.16 4.58 -0.46
C ILE A 186 9.42 5.71 -1.18
N MET A 187 9.12 6.78 -0.45
CA MET A 187 8.63 8.02 -1.03
C MET A 187 9.82 8.92 -1.35
N PHE A 188 10.73 9.08 -0.37
CA PHE A 188 11.91 9.95 -0.47
C PHE A 188 13.14 9.29 0.13
N ARG A 189 14.29 9.53 -0.49
CA ARG A 189 15.59 9.18 0.06
C ARG A 189 16.19 10.40 0.75
N LEU A 190 16.76 10.17 1.93
CA LEU A 190 17.45 11.19 2.73
C LEU A 190 18.93 11.32 2.33
#